data_AF-A0A386ZLL5-F1
#
_entry.id   AF-A0A386ZLL5-F1
#
_cell.length_a   1.000
_cell.length_b   1.000
_cell.length_c   1.000
_cell.angle_alpha   90.00
_cell.angle_beta   90.00
_cell.angle_gamma   90.00
#
_symmetry.space_group_name_H-M   'P 1'
#
loop_
_entity.id
_entity.type
_entity.pdbx_description
1 polymer ?
#
loop_
_entity_poly.entity_id
_entity_poly.type
_entity_poly.pdbx_seq_one_letter_code
_entity_poly.pdbx_strand_id
1 'polypeptide(L)'
;MLDFIYYPVSAVLWLWHTLFASILGATAGLAWVLAIVLLVMTLRALLFRPFMAQLKFSRALAEMQPKVQEIKRKHAGDREKQALAIQELQKESGVNVLTGFLPLIGQSLVFVGLYHVLRSFQPGHSRNYVFDAAQVQSFLDAKLFGAPLSATLTHAGSSFLTVAAVAIPLMIVAAVATHFTARAAIARQTAPSDGPAASQARLMNVLSQWVFPAAALLFGPFMPVAILLYFVTQNAWTFAQQHLVARASLAGR
;
A
#
# COMPACT_ATOMS: atom_id res chain seq x y z
N MET A 1 -4.56 7.11 21.24
CA MET A 1 -5.56 7.88 20.45
C MET A 1 -6.03 7.21 19.15
N LEU A 2 -5.37 6.14 18.66
CA LEU A 2 -5.86 5.32 17.54
C LEU A 2 -5.94 3.83 17.93
N ASP A 3 -6.24 3.57 19.20
CA ASP A 3 -6.22 2.24 19.80
C ASP A 3 -7.21 1.29 19.11
N PHE A 4 -8.32 1.82 18.60
CA PHE A 4 -9.30 1.09 17.78
C PHE A 4 -8.71 0.54 16.46
N ILE A 5 -7.58 1.06 16.00
CA ILE A 5 -6.81 0.55 14.84
C ILE A 5 -5.71 -0.38 15.33
N TYR A 6 -4.99 0.02 16.38
CA TYR A 6 -3.81 -0.68 16.86
C TYR A 6 -4.14 -2.05 17.43
N TYR A 7 -5.20 -2.16 18.24
CA TYR A 7 -5.62 -3.43 18.83
C TYR A 7 -6.01 -4.46 17.75
N PRO A 8 -6.89 -4.17 16.77
CA PRO A 8 -7.19 -5.13 15.72
C PRO A 8 -5.97 -5.54 14.88
N VAL A 9 -5.10 -4.60 14.51
CA VAL A 9 -3.90 -4.93 13.74
C VAL A 9 -2.95 -5.81 14.56
N SER A 10 -2.73 -5.49 15.83
CA SER A 10 -1.94 -6.32 16.73
C SER A 10 -2.55 -7.70 16.97
N ALA A 11 -3.88 -7.81 17.05
CA ALA A 11 -4.60 -9.07 17.24
C ALA A 11 -4.46 -10.00 16.03
N VAL A 12 -4.58 -9.47 14.80
CA VAL A 12 -4.37 -10.28 13.59
C VAL A 12 -2.91 -10.71 13.47
N LEU A 13 -1.96 -9.83 13.79
CA LEU A 13 -0.54 -10.19 13.80
C LEU A 13 -0.24 -11.27 14.84
N TRP A 14 -0.81 -11.12 16.05
CA TRP A 14 -0.70 -12.09 17.14
C TRP A 14 -1.30 -13.45 16.78
N LEU A 15 -2.46 -13.47 16.12
CA LEU A 15 -3.11 -14.69 15.66
C LEU A 15 -2.18 -15.48 14.73
N TRP A 16 -1.66 -14.82 13.69
CA TRP A 16 -0.77 -15.47 12.73
C TRP A 16 0.55 -15.88 13.37
N HIS A 17 1.13 -15.03 14.22
CA HIS A 17 2.35 -15.38 14.93
C HIS A 17 2.14 -16.61 15.81
N THR A 18 1.06 -16.67 16.59
CA THR A 18 0.73 -17.82 17.45
C THR A 18 0.55 -19.10 16.65
N LEU A 19 -0.10 -19.01 15.48
CA LEU A 19 -0.26 -20.15 14.58
C LEU A 19 1.07 -20.66 14.02
N PHE A 20 1.96 -19.76 13.58
CA PHE A 20 3.26 -20.19 13.05
C PHE A 20 4.24 -20.59 14.15
N ALA A 21 4.15 -19.96 15.33
CA ALA A 21 4.94 -20.29 16.50
C ALA A 21 4.66 -21.71 17.02
N SER A 22 3.41 -22.21 16.91
CA SER A 22 3.08 -23.58 17.32
C SER A 22 3.68 -24.65 16.40
N ILE A 23 4.02 -24.28 15.16
CA ILE A 23 4.58 -25.19 14.15
C ILE A 23 6.11 -25.06 14.07
N LEU A 24 6.63 -23.83 14.06
CA LEU A 24 8.03 -23.51 13.81
C LEU A 24 8.82 -23.23 15.10
N GLY A 25 8.14 -23.06 16.23
CA GLY A 25 8.70 -22.64 17.51
C GLY A 25 8.48 -21.14 17.79
N ALA A 26 8.23 -20.80 19.05
CA ALA A 26 7.83 -19.44 19.48
C ALA A 26 8.93 -18.37 19.38
N THR A 27 10.19 -18.79 19.26
CA THR A 27 11.36 -17.91 19.10
C THR A 27 11.87 -17.88 17.66
N ALA A 28 11.22 -18.61 16.74
CA ALA A 28 11.63 -18.64 15.36
C ALA A 28 11.31 -17.29 14.69
N GLY A 29 12.34 -16.56 14.24
CA GLY A 29 12.16 -15.32 13.50
C GLY A 29 11.29 -15.49 12.24
N LEU A 30 11.29 -16.70 11.65
CA LEU A 30 10.43 -17.05 10.52
C LEU A 30 8.94 -16.98 10.86
N ALA A 31 8.54 -17.29 12.11
CA ALA A 31 7.15 -17.17 12.53
C ALA A 31 6.67 -15.71 12.47
N TRP A 32 7.51 -14.76 12.88
CA TRP A 32 7.23 -13.33 12.76
C TRP A 32 7.20 -12.85 11.31
N VAL A 33 8.13 -13.30 10.48
CA VAL A 33 8.18 -12.99 9.04
C VAL A 33 6.88 -13.42 8.37
N LEU A 34 6.47 -14.68 8.58
CA LEU A 34 5.22 -15.22 8.03
C LEU A 34 4.00 -14.49 8.62
N ALA A 35 4.00 -14.15 9.91
CA ALA A 35 2.91 -13.41 10.53
C ALA A 35 2.71 -12.03 9.89
N ILE A 36 3.79 -11.29 9.60
CA ILE A 36 3.73 -10.01 8.88
C ILE A 36 3.17 -10.22 7.48
N VAL A 37 3.65 -11.22 6.74
CA VAL A 37 3.19 -11.51 5.38
C VAL A 37 1.69 -11.83 5.37
N LEU A 38 1.24 -12.72 6.26
CA LEU A 38 -0.15 -13.17 6.31
C LEU A 38 -1.10 -12.10 6.88
N LEU A 39 -0.62 -11.24 7.80
CA LEU A 39 -1.34 -10.05 8.21
C LEU A 39 -1.68 -9.18 6.99
N VAL A 40 -0.69 -8.88 6.14
CA VAL A 40 -0.92 -8.07 4.93
C VAL A 40 -1.95 -8.72 4.03
N MET A 41 -1.79 -10.03 3.76
CA MET A 41 -2.75 -10.78 2.94
C MET A 41 -4.16 -10.77 3.53
N THR A 42 -4.30 -10.92 4.85
CA THR A 42 -5.61 -10.91 5.55
C THR A 42 -6.30 -9.56 5.42
N LEU A 43 -5.59 -8.47 5.70
CA LEU A 43 -6.15 -7.12 5.62
C LEU A 43 -6.49 -6.75 4.18
N ARG A 44 -5.66 -7.17 3.22
CA ARG A 44 -5.94 -6.99 1.80
C ARG A 44 -7.14 -7.78 1.30
N ALA A 45 -7.32 -9.00 1.78
CA ALA A 45 -8.50 -9.81 1.48
C ALA A 45 -9.77 -9.14 2.04
N LEU A 46 -9.72 -8.60 3.26
CA LEU A 46 -10.83 -7.85 3.86
C LEU A 46 -11.17 -6.58 3.06
N LEU A 47 -10.14 -5.87 2.58
CA LEU A 47 -10.29 -4.67 1.74
C LEU A 47 -10.57 -4.98 0.26
N PHE A 48 -10.79 -6.25 -0.11
CA PHE A 48 -11.05 -6.63 -1.50
C PHE A 48 -12.35 -6.03 -2.05
N ARG A 49 -13.43 -6.04 -1.24
CA ARG A 49 -14.72 -5.43 -1.61
C ARG A 49 -14.62 -3.92 -1.90
N PRO A 50 -14.10 -3.09 -0.98
CA PRO A 50 -13.96 -1.65 -1.27
C PRO A 50 -13.01 -1.40 -2.45
N PHE A 51 -11.97 -2.22 -2.64
CA PHE A 51 -11.12 -2.13 -3.83
C PHE A 51 -11.88 -2.38 -5.14
N MET A 52 -12.78 -3.37 -5.20
CA MET A 52 -13.65 -3.58 -6.38
C MET A 52 -14.54 -2.36 -6.66
N ALA A 53 -15.04 -1.69 -5.61
CA ALA A 53 -15.83 -0.47 -5.75
C ALA A 53 -15.00 0.68 -6.33
N GLN A 54 -13.75 0.86 -5.87
CA GLN A 54 -12.82 1.84 -6.44
C GLN A 54 -12.47 1.55 -7.90
N LEU A 55 -12.34 0.28 -8.28
CA LEU A 55 -12.09 -0.08 -9.67
C LEU A 55 -13.28 0.28 -10.57
N LYS A 56 -14.52 0.02 -10.12
CA LYS A 56 -15.74 0.43 -10.82
C LYS A 56 -15.80 1.96 -10.97
N PHE A 57 -15.50 2.69 -9.89
CA PHE A 57 -15.40 4.15 -9.91
C PHE A 57 -14.37 4.64 -10.94
N SER A 58 -13.17 4.04 -10.97
CA SER A 58 -12.12 4.41 -11.93
C SER A 58 -12.53 4.16 -13.37
N ARG A 59 -13.30 3.10 -13.65
CA ARG A 59 -13.84 2.82 -15.00
C ARG A 59 -14.90 3.85 -15.39
N ALA A 60 -15.83 4.16 -14.49
CA ALA A 60 -16.84 5.20 -14.74
C ALA A 60 -16.19 6.55 -15.04
N LEU A 61 -15.12 6.92 -14.31
CA LEU A 61 -14.36 8.13 -14.58
C LEU A 61 -13.68 8.12 -15.95
N ALA A 62 -13.13 6.96 -16.36
CA ALA A 62 -12.53 6.79 -17.68
C ALA A 62 -13.57 6.91 -18.82
N GLU A 63 -14.80 6.44 -18.60
CA GLU A 63 -15.92 6.57 -19.54
C GLU A 63 -16.47 8.01 -19.61
N MET A 64 -16.39 8.78 -18.52
CA MET A 64 -16.77 10.20 -18.52
C MET A 64 -15.76 11.10 -19.24
N GLN A 65 -14.47 10.74 -19.25
CA GLN A 65 -13.41 11.54 -19.90
C GLN A 65 -13.76 12.02 -21.32
N PRO A 66 -14.21 11.17 -22.28
CA PRO A 66 -14.56 11.62 -23.63
C PRO A 66 -15.67 12.68 -23.63
N LYS A 67 -16.72 12.51 -22.80
CA LYS A 67 -17.81 13.49 -22.67
C LYS A 67 -17.31 14.82 -22.10
N VAL A 68 -16.39 14.77 -21.13
CA VAL A 68 -15.72 15.96 -20.61
C VAL A 68 -14.93 16.68 -21.70
N GLN A 69 -14.26 15.96 -22.60
CA GLN A 69 -13.55 16.57 -23.73
C GLN A 69 -14.52 17.21 -24.73
N GLU A 70 -15.66 16.56 -25.00
CA GLU A 70 -16.70 17.12 -25.86
C GLU A 70 -17.27 18.43 -25.29
N ILE A 71 -17.56 18.48 -23.99
CA ILE A 71 -18.01 19.71 -23.29
C ILE A 71 -16.96 20.82 -23.45
N LYS A 72 -15.67 20.51 -23.26
CA LYS A 72 -14.58 21.47 -23.42
C LYS A 72 -14.48 22.01 -24.84
N ARG A 73 -14.73 21.17 -25.85
CA ARG A 73 -14.78 21.59 -27.26
C ARG A 73 -16.00 22.45 -27.56
N LYS A 74 -17.19 22.05 -27.07
CA LYS A 74 -18.47 22.73 -27.31
C LYS A 74 -18.53 24.13 -26.68
N HIS A 75 -17.94 24.28 -25.49
CA HIS A 75 -17.92 25.53 -24.74
C HIS A 75 -16.51 26.16 -24.72
N ALA A 76 -15.74 26.00 -25.79
CA ALA A 76 -14.40 26.58 -25.88
C ALA A 76 -14.46 28.11 -25.69
N GLY A 77 -13.63 28.63 -24.77
CA GLY A 77 -13.59 30.06 -24.43
C GLY A 77 -14.51 30.49 -23.27
N ASP A 78 -15.47 29.67 -22.86
CA ASP A 78 -16.42 29.97 -21.77
C ASP A 78 -16.21 29.00 -20.59
N ARG A 79 -15.31 29.38 -19.67
CA ARG A 79 -14.94 28.53 -18.52
C ARG A 79 -16.11 28.29 -17.57
N GLU A 80 -17.04 29.24 -17.47
CA GLU A 80 -18.18 29.13 -16.57
C GLU A 80 -19.17 28.07 -17.09
N LYS A 81 -19.52 28.12 -18.38
CA LYS A 81 -20.36 27.08 -19.00
C LYS A 81 -19.69 25.72 -19.00
N GLN A 82 -18.37 25.65 -19.19
CA GLN A 82 -17.64 24.39 -19.06
C GLN A 82 -17.77 23.80 -17.65
N ALA A 83 -17.55 24.61 -16.62
CA ALA A 83 -17.64 24.16 -15.23
C ALA A 83 -19.05 23.65 -14.89
N LEU A 84 -20.10 24.40 -15.28
CA LEU A 84 -21.49 24.02 -15.07
C LEU A 84 -21.86 22.72 -15.80
N ALA A 85 -21.50 22.60 -17.08
CA ALA A 85 -21.80 21.39 -17.86
C ALA A 85 -21.04 20.16 -17.36
N ILE A 86 -19.78 20.31 -16.93
CA ILE A 86 -19.02 19.22 -16.30
C ILE A 86 -19.67 18.82 -14.97
N GLN A 87 -20.13 19.79 -14.17
CA GLN A 87 -20.82 19.51 -12.92
C GLN A 87 -22.12 18.74 -13.15
N GLU A 88 -22.91 19.12 -14.15
CA GLU A 88 -24.14 18.41 -14.50
C GLU A 88 -23.86 16.99 -14.98
N LEU A 89 -22.87 16.80 -15.86
CA LEU A 89 -22.43 15.48 -16.27
C LEU A 89 -22.00 14.59 -15.08
N GLN A 90 -21.30 15.17 -14.09
CA GLN A 90 -20.91 14.44 -12.89
C GLN A 90 -22.13 14.02 -12.04
N LYS A 91 -23.15 14.89 -11.92
CA LYS A 91 -24.40 14.57 -11.21
C LYS A 91 -25.18 13.48 -11.92
N GLU A 92 -25.36 13.59 -13.23
CA GLU A 92 -26.05 12.60 -14.07
C GLU A 92 -25.38 11.23 -14.02
N SER A 93 -24.05 11.20 -13.92
CA SER A 93 -23.29 9.94 -13.90
C SER A 93 -23.42 9.17 -12.58
N GLY A 94 -23.94 9.80 -11.50
CA GLY A 94 -24.14 9.15 -10.20
C GLY A 94 -22.84 8.66 -9.53
N VAL A 95 -21.69 9.16 -9.99
CA VAL A 95 -20.36 8.69 -9.57
C VAL A 95 -20.00 9.30 -8.20
N ASN A 96 -19.98 8.47 -7.15
CA ASN A 96 -19.61 8.91 -5.81
C ASN A 96 -18.09 8.96 -5.62
N VAL A 97 -17.55 10.17 -5.49
CA VAL A 97 -16.11 10.45 -5.27
C VAL A 97 -15.58 9.79 -4.00
N LEU A 98 -16.37 9.74 -2.91
CA LEU A 98 -15.94 9.11 -1.64
C LEU A 98 -15.67 7.61 -1.79
N THR A 99 -16.44 6.94 -2.66
CA THR A 99 -16.24 5.52 -2.98
C THR A 99 -14.87 5.28 -3.64
N GLY A 100 -14.35 6.25 -4.39
CA GLY A 100 -13.02 6.19 -5.02
C GLY A 100 -11.86 6.27 -4.02
N PHE A 101 -12.05 6.95 -2.88
CA PHE A 101 -11.01 7.13 -1.86
C PHE A 101 -11.05 6.10 -0.73
N LEU A 102 -12.15 5.35 -0.60
CA LEU A 102 -12.34 4.41 0.50
C LEU A 102 -11.18 3.39 0.67
N PRO A 103 -10.63 2.78 -0.41
CA PRO A 103 -9.51 1.86 -0.23
C PRO A 103 -8.21 2.56 0.17
N LEU A 104 -7.99 3.80 -0.28
CA LEU A 104 -6.81 4.58 0.11
C LEU A 104 -6.84 4.90 1.62
N ILE A 105 -8.01 5.26 2.14
CA ILE A 105 -8.21 5.49 3.57
C ILE A 105 -7.97 4.19 4.33
N GLY A 106 -8.65 3.10 3.95
CA GLY A 106 -8.47 1.79 4.60
C GLY A 106 -7.01 1.33 4.60
N GLN A 107 -6.32 1.49 3.47
CA GLN A 107 -4.90 1.14 3.33
C GLN A 107 -4.00 1.99 4.23
N SER A 108 -4.27 3.30 4.30
CA SER A 108 -3.51 4.22 5.17
C SER A 108 -3.69 3.86 6.65
N LEU A 109 -4.91 3.55 7.08
CA LEU A 109 -5.18 3.13 8.46
C LEU A 109 -4.46 1.82 8.82
N VAL A 110 -4.47 0.85 7.90
CA VAL A 110 -3.74 -0.41 8.07
C VAL A 110 -2.23 -0.16 8.21
N PHE A 111 -1.65 0.66 7.34
CA PHE A 111 -0.23 0.98 7.41
C PHE A 111 0.14 1.69 8.71
N VAL A 112 -0.62 2.73 9.10
CA VAL A 112 -0.42 3.44 10.38
C VAL A 112 -0.51 2.49 11.55
N GLY A 113 -1.51 1.59 11.55
CA GLY A 113 -1.68 0.60 12.60
C GLY A 113 -0.50 -0.36 12.70
N LEU A 114 -0.07 -0.93 11.59
CA LEU A 114 1.05 -1.87 11.58
C LEU A 114 2.37 -1.18 11.94
N TYR A 115 2.63 -0.02 11.34
CA TYR A 115 3.84 0.76 11.61
C TYR A 115 3.95 1.09 13.09
N HIS A 116 2.84 1.54 13.71
CA HIS A 116 2.80 1.85 15.12
C HIS A 116 3.03 0.60 15.98
N VAL A 117 2.28 -0.49 15.75
CA VAL A 117 2.44 -1.75 16.50
C VAL A 117 3.88 -2.27 16.44
N LEU A 118 4.51 -2.27 15.25
CA LEU A 118 5.88 -2.75 15.08
C LEU A 118 6.92 -1.84 15.76
N ARG A 119 6.73 -0.52 15.75
CA ARG A 119 7.60 0.45 16.44
C ARG A 119 7.41 0.47 17.96
N SER A 120 6.28 -0.02 18.46
CA SER A 120 5.97 -0.12 19.88
C SER A 120 6.57 -1.37 20.54
N PHE A 121 7.16 -2.29 19.77
CA PHE A 121 8.03 -3.32 20.36
C PHE A 121 9.33 -2.67 20.82
N GLN A 122 9.47 -2.53 22.14
CA GLN A 122 10.61 -1.87 22.76
C GLN A 122 11.13 -2.70 23.93
N PRO A 123 12.46 -2.75 24.14
CA PRO A 123 13.04 -3.43 25.30
C PRO A 123 12.42 -2.93 26.61
N GLY A 124 12.26 -3.83 27.58
CA GLY A 124 11.74 -3.50 28.92
C GLY A 124 10.22 -3.27 29.02
N HIS A 125 9.48 -3.34 27.91
CA HIS A 125 8.01 -3.25 27.96
C HIS A 125 7.40 -4.59 28.36
N SER A 126 6.49 -4.56 29.33
CA SER A 126 5.78 -5.77 29.81
C SER A 126 4.67 -6.23 28.86
N ARG A 127 4.19 -5.35 27.98
CA ARG A 127 3.15 -5.62 26.97
C ARG A 127 3.30 -4.70 25.76
N ASN A 128 2.83 -5.18 24.61
CA ASN A 128 2.57 -4.36 23.43
C ASN A 128 1.18 -4.73 22.89
N TYR A 129 0.15 -3.96 23.23
CA TYR A 129 -1.26 -4.30 22.96
C TYR A 129 -1.62 -5.71 23.45
N VAL A 130 -1.96 -6.61 22.52
CA VAL A 130 -2.31 -8.00 22.82
C VAL A 130 -1.09 -8.86 23.16
N PHE A 131 0.12 -8.44 22.78
CA PHE A 131 1.36 -9.18 23.02
C PHE A 131 1.82 -9.05 24.48
N ASP A 132 2.21 -10.17 25.07
CA ASP A 132 2.85 -10.23 26.38
C ASP A 132 4.37 -9.94 26.32
N ALA A 133 5.02 -9.87 27.48
CA ALA A 133 6.44 -9.59 27.59
C ALA A 133 7.32 -10.59 26.82
N ALA A 134 6.97 -11.89 26.84
CA ALA A 134 7.74 -12.93 26.17
C ALA A 134 7.65 -12.80 24.65
N GLN A 135 6.46 -12.48 24.13
CA GLN A 135 6.24 -12.20 22.72
C GLN A 135 6.90 -10.90 22.28
N VAL A 136 6.91 -9.87 23.14
CA VAL A 136 7.65 -8.63 22.87
C VAL A 136 9.13 -8.91 22.70
N GLN A 137 9.72 -9.66 23.62
CA GLN A 137 11.14 -10.03 23.52
C GLN A 137 11.41 -10.94 22.31
N SER A 138 10.54 -11.92 22.04
CA SER A 138 10.64 -12.79 20.86
C SER A 138 10.67 -11.97 19.55
N PHE A 139 9.85 -10.92 19.42
CA PHE A 139 9.91 -10.04 18.24
C PHE A 139 11.23 -9.26 18.15
N LEU A 140 11.74 -8.75 19.28
CA LEU A 140 13.00 -7.99 19.32
C LEU A 140 14.21 -8.87 18.93
N ASP A 141 14.17 -10.16 19.28
CA ASP A 141 15.19 -11.14 18.93
C ASP A 141 15.01 -11.75 17.53
N ALA A 142 13.85 -11.52 16.90
CA ALA A 142 13.51 -12.08 15.60
C ALA A 142 14.41 -11.51 14.49
N LYS A 143 14.99 -12.42 13.69
CA LYS A 143 15.90 -12.07 12.59
C LYS A 143 15.38 -12.62 11.27
N LEU A 144 15.55 -11.84 10.21
CA LEU A 144 15.40 -12.24 8.81
C LEU A 144 16.79 -12.29 8.18
N PHE A 145 17.26 -13.48 7.79
CA PHE A 145 18.62 -13.69 7.25
C PHE A 145 19.72 -13.05 8.11
N GLY A 146 19.58 -13.11 9.44
CA GLY A 146 20.52 -12.53 10.41
C GLY A 146 20.28 -11.07 10.78
N ALA A 147 19.49 -10.32 10.00
CA ALA A 147 19.13 -8.93 10.32
C ALA A 147 17.94 -8.88 11.29
N PRO A 148 18.02 -8.17 12.43
CA PRO A 148 16.88 -8.02 13.32
C PRO A 148 15.70 -7.33 12.62
N LEU A 149 14.48 -7.83 12.83
CA LEU A 149 13.27 -7.30 12.18
C LEU A 149 12.96 -5.85 12.57
N SER A 150 13.35 -5.45 13.79
CA SER A 150 13.20 -4.10 14.33
C SER A 150 14.29 -3.13 13.89
N ALA A 151 15.40 -3.62 13.32
CA ALA A 151 16.55 -2.79 12.98
C ALA A 151 16.28 -1.89 11.76
N THR A 152 16.89 -0.70 11.77
CA THR A 152 16.94 0.25 10.65
C THR A 152 18.37 0.36 10.14
N LEU A 153 18.57 0.67 8.86
CA LEU A 153 19.91 0.87 8.30
C LEU A 153 20.65 2.02 9.00
N THR A 154 19.94 3.10 9.34
CA THR A 154 20.54 4.30 9.96
C THR A 154 21.00 4.08 11.40
N HIS A 155 20.51 3.05 12.09
CA HIS A 155 20.85 2.76 13.49
C HIS A 155 21.39 1.33 13.68
N ALA A 156 21.88 0.68 12.61
CA ALA A 156 22.31 -0.71 12.66
C ALA A 156 23.64 -0.93 13.43
N GLY A 157 24.41 0.13 13.68
CA GLY A 157 25.67 0.06 14.42
C GLY A 157 26.62 -1.01 13.86
N SER A 158 27.12 -1.90 14.72
CA SER A 158 27.99 -3.01 14.33
C SER A 158 27.33 -4.05 13.43
N SER A 159 25.99 -4.11 13.39
CA SER A 159 25.22 -5.01 12.51
C SER A 159 24.94 -4.42 11.13
N PHE A 160 25.54 -3.27 10.78
CA PHE A 160 25.25 -2.55 9.53
C PHE A 160 25.32 -3.44 8.28
N LEU A 161 26.39 -4.22 8.11
CA LEU A 161 26.55 -5.06 6.92
C LEU A 161 25.45 -6.12 6.80
N THR A 162 25.09 -6.77 7.91
CA THR A 162 24.02 -7.78 7.94
C THR A 162 22.66 -7.15 7.67
N VAL A 163 22.37 -5.99 8.27
CA VAL A 163 21.11 -5.26 8.03
C VAL A 163 21.04 -4.78 6.58
N ALA A 164 22.14 -4.26 6.03
CA ALA A 164 22.21 -3.80 4.65
C ALA A 164 22.00 -4.92 3.63
N ALA A 165 22.59 -6.09 3.87
CA ALA A 165 22.43 -7.27 3.02
C ALA A 165 20.97 -7.73 2.88
N VAL A 166 20.09 -7.35 3.83
CA VAL A 166 18.66 -7.71 3.82
C VAL A 166 17.79 -6.51 3.42
N ALA A 167 18.01 -5.36 4.04
CA ALA A 167 17.21 -4.16 3.82
C ALA A 167 17.34 -3.62 2.40
N ILE A 168 18.55 -3.56 1.83
CA ILE A 168 18.77 -3.00 0.48
C ILE A 168 18.03 -3.83 -0.59
N PRO A 169 18.14 -5.18 -0.63
CA PRO A 169 17.33 -5.97 -1.55
C PRO A 169 15.83 -5.76 -1.38
N LEU A 170 15.31 -5.71 -0.14
CA LEU A 170 13.88 -5.46 0.10
C LEU A 170 13.45 -4.08 -0.42
N MET A 171 14.28 -3.05 -0.22
CA MET A 171 14.03 -1.69 -0.74
C MET A 171 14.00 -1.67 -2.27
N ILE A 172 14.97 -2.32 -2.92
CA ILE A 172 15.04 -2.41 -4.39
C ILE A 172 13.80 -3.13 -4.92
N VAL A 173 13.44 -4.28 -4.34
CA VAL A 173 12.25 -5.04 -4.75
C VAL A 173 10.98 -4.20 -4.56
N ALA A 174 10.83 -3.52 -3.43
CA ALA A 174 9.69 -2.66 -3.17
C ALA A 174 9.61 -1.49 -4.17
N ALA A 175 10.73 -0.82 -4.47
CA ALA A 175 10.78 0.28 -5.42
C ALA A 175 10.46 -0.17 -6.85
N VAL A 176 11.07 -1.27 -7.29
CA VAL A 176 10.82 -1.87 -8.61
C VAL A 176 9.34 -2.27 -8.73
N ALA A 177 8.79 -2.95 -7.74
CA ALA A 177 7.40 -3.36 -7.76
C ALA A 177 6.44 -2.15 -7.72
N THR A 178 6.80 -1.09 -6.98
CA THR A 178 6.05 0.18 -6.97
C THR A 178 6.04 0.83 -8.35
N HIS A 179 7.20 0.87 -9.03
CA HIS A 179 7.34 1.40 -10.38
C HIS A 179 6.45 0.66 -11.39
N PHE A 180 6.51 -0.68 -11.40
CA PHE A 180 5.69 -1.48 -12.31
C PHE A 180 4.20 -1.40 -11.99
N THR A 181 3.83 -1.32 -10.72
CA THR A 181 2.45 -1.09 -10.28
C THR A 181 1.92 0.25 -10.78
N ALA A 182 2.71 1.32 -10.65
CA ALA A 182 2.37 2.64 -11.16
C ALA A 182 2.25 2.64 -12.69
N ARG A 183 3.23 2.05 -13.39
CA ARG A 183 3.21 1.92 -14.85
C ARG A 183 1.96 1.18 -15.35
N ALA A 184 1.61 0.07 -14.72
CA ALA A 184 0.41 -0.70 -15.06
C ALA A 184 -0.89 0.08 -14.75
N ALA A 185 -0.90 0.89 -13.70
CA ALA A 185 -2.02 1.77 -13.40
C ALA A 185 -2.17 2.89 -14.45
N ILE A 186 -1.07 3.54 -14.83
CA ILE A 186 -1.03 4.60 -15.85
C ILE A 186 -1.48 4.06 -17.21
N ALA A 187 -1.04 2.86 -17.60
CA ALA A 187 -1.43 2.23 -18.86
C ALA A 187 -2.95 2.00 -18.99
N ARG A 188 -3.69 1.96 -17.88
CA ARG A 188 -5.15 1.82 -17.84
C ARG A 188 -5.89 3.17 -17.81
N GLN A 189 -5.19 4.28 -17.72
CA GLN A 189 -5.80 5.62 -17.71
C GLN A 189 -6.09 6.09 -19.14
N THR A 190 -7.26 6.67 -19.35
CA THR A 190 -7.56 7.48 -20.54
C THR A 190 -7.09 8.91 -20.26
N ALA A 191 -5.87 9.24 -20.70
CA ALA A 191 -5.32 10.57 -20.48
C ALA A 191 -5.93 11.59 -21.47
N PRO A 192 -6.26 12.82 -21.02
CA PRO A 192 -6.53 13.95 -21.90
C PRO A 192 -5.36 14.14 -22.88
N SER A 193 -5.66 14.33 -24.17
CA SER A 193 -4.62 14.53 -25.18
C SER A 193 -3.91 15.88 -25.03
N ASP A 194 -4.64 16.94 -24.69
CA ASP A 194 -4.11 18.32 -24.66
C ASP A 194 -4.68 19.20 -23.53
N GLY A 195 -3.98 20.32 -23.29
CA GLY A 195 -4.38 21.38 -22.36
C GLY A 195 -3.90 21.19 -20.90
N PRO A 196 -4.33 22.08 -19.98
CA PRO A 196 -3.87 22.09 -18.58
C PRO A 196 -4.12 20.78 -17.82
N ALA A 197 -5.20 20.07 -18.18
CA ALA A 197 -5.53 18.76 -17.63
C ALA A 197 -4.54 17.66 -18.08
N ALA A 198 -4.06 17.72 -19.33
CA ALA A 198 -3.05 16.80 -19.83
C ALA A 198 -1.70 17.03 -19.14
N SER A 199 -1.29 18.29 -18.92
CA SER A 199 -0.09 18.60 -18.13
C SER A 199 -0.19 18.12 -16.69
N GLN A 200 -1.35 18.28 -16.05
CA GLN A 200 -1.57 17.77 -14.69
C GLN A 200 -1.49 16.25 -14.62
N ALA A 201 -2.11 15.54 -15.57
CA ALA A 201 -2.05 14.08 -15.66
C ALA A 201 -0.61 13.59 -15.90
N ARG A 202 0.13 14.23 -16.82
CA ARG A 202 1.55 13.91 -17.06
C ARG A 202 2.40 14.10 -15.81
N LEU A 203 2.23 15.20 -15.07
CA LEU A 203 2.92 15.42 -13.82
C LEU A 203 2.63 14.28 -12.83
N MET A 204 1.34 13.93 -12.64
CA MET A 204 0.96 12.85 -11.71
C MET A 204 1.52 11.49 -12.13
N ASN A 205 1.61 11.22 -13.44
CA ASN A 205 2.22 10.00 -13.97
C ASN A 205 3.72 9.95 -13.69
N VAL A 206 4.44 11.07 -13.88
CA VAL A 206 5.88 11.15 -13.54
C VAL A 206 6.09 10.98 -12.03
N LEU A 207 5.28 11.66 -11.20
CA LEU A 207 5.37 11.55 -9.75
C LEU A 207 5.17 10.10 -9.28
N SER A 208 4.08 9.46 -9.72
CA SER A 208 3.75 8.10 -9.30
C SER A 208 4.71 7.04 -9.85
N GLN A 209 5.16 7.17 -11.10
CA GLN A 209 6.02 6.18 -11.74
C GLN A 209 7.50 6.30 -11.32
N TRP A 210 8.00 7.50 -11.03
CA TRP A 210 9.43 7.72 -10.78
C TRP A 210 9.71 8.27 -9.39
N VAL A 211 8.98 9.30 -8.97
CA VAL A 211 9.26 9.95 -7.68
C VAL A 211 8.89 9.05 -6.50
N PHE A 212 7.75 8.36 -6.54
CA PHE A 212 7.35 7.48 -5.43
C PHE A 212 8.29 6.26 -5.25
N PRO A 213 8.69 5.52 -6.31
CA PRO A 213 9.73 4.50 -6.18
C PRO A 213 11.07 5.03 -5.68
N ALA A 214 11.51 6.19 -6.17
CA ALA A 214 12.74 6.82 -5.70
C ALA A 214 12.64 7.24 -4.22
N ALA A 215 11.49 7.76 -3.80
CA ALA A 215 11.22 8.07 -2.40
C ALA A 215 11.27 6.80 -1.53
N ALA A 216 10.75 5.67 -2.00
CA ALA A 216 10.85 4.39 -1.27
C ALA A 216 12.31 3.97 -1.04
N LEU A 217 13.22 4.21 -2.00
CA LEU A 217 14.66 3.98 -1.84
C LEU A 217 15.30 5.00 -0.89
N LEU A 218 14.89 6.27 -0.95
CA LEU A 218 15.42 7.33 -0.10
C LEU A 218 15.00 7.17 1.37
N PHE A 219 13.75 6.79 1.62
CA PHE A 219 13.20 6.62 2.96
C PHE A 219 13.44 5.23 3.54
N GLY A 220 13.69 4.23 2.68
CA GLY A 220 13.95 2.85 3.08
C GLY A 220 14.98 2.68 4.22
N PRO A 221 16.10 3.43 4.24
CA PRO A 221 17.09 3.31 5.31
C PRO A 221 16.58 3.66 6.72
N PHE A 222 15.54 4.49 6.81
CA PHE A 222 14.91 4.90 8.07
C PHE A 222 13.80 3.93 8.51
N MET A 223 13.47 2.93 7.68
CA MET A 223 12.39 1.99 7.95
C MET A 223 12.93 0.70 8.57
N PRO A 224 12.23 0.13 9.58
CA PRO A 224 12.57 -1.19 10.10
C PRO A 224 12.51 -2.26 9.02
N VAL A 225 13.33 -3.31 9.12
CA VAL A 225 13.31 -4.47 8.20
C VAL A 225 11.90 -5.06 8.08
N ALA A 226 11.16 -5.15 9.19
CA ALA A 226 9.77 -5.61 9.20
C ALA A 226 8.82 -4.75 8.33
N ILE A 227 9.05 -3.43 8.26
CA ILE A 227 8.27 -2.51 7.44
C ILE A 227 8.66 -2.63 5.96
N LEU A 228 9.94 -2.84 5.66
CA LEU A 228 10.38 -3.13 4.30
C LEU A 228 9.79 -4.46 3.78
N LEU A 229 9.75 -5.49 4.62
CA LEU A 229 9.07 -6.75 4.33
C LEU A 229 7.58 -6.51 4.02
N TYR A 230 6.90 -5.72 4.87
CA TYR A 230 5.52 -5.30 4.62
C TYR A 230 5.37 -4.67 3.22
N PHE A 231 6.23 -3.72 2.84
CA PHE A 231 6.16 -3.06 1.54
C PHE A 231 6.36 -4.03 0.37
N VAL A 232 7.25 -5.02 0.51
CA VAL A 232 7.44 -6.05 -0.50
C VAL A 232 6.18 -6.92 -0.63
N THR A 233 5.63 -7.42 0.48
CA THR A 233 4.40 -8.22 0.47
C THR A 233 3.21 -7.44 -0.08
N GLN A 234 3.08 -6.18 0.30
CA GLN A 234 2.04 -5.27 -0.15
C GLN A 234 2.08 -5.05 -1.66
N ASN A 235 3.28 -4.90 -2.22
CA ASN A 235 3.48 -4.77 -3.67
C ASN A 235 3.22 -6.09 -4.40
N ALA A 236 3.69 -7.22 -3.86
CA ALA A 236 3.43 -8.55 -4.42
C ALA A 236 1.92 -8.85 -4.50
N TRP A 237 1.17 -8.51 -3.45
CA TRP A 237 -0.29 -8.59 -3.46
C TRP A 237 -0.89 -7.71 -4.56
N THR A 238 -0.47 -6.45 -4.67
CA THR A 238 -0.99 -5.54 -5.70
C THR A 238 -0.78 -6.10 -7.09
N PHE A 239 0.41 -6.62 -7.37
CA PHE A 239 0.74 -7.22 -8.65
C PHE A 239 -0.18 -8.43 -8.95
N ALA A 240 -0.32 -9.35 -8.00
CA ALA A 240 -1.20 -10.51 -8.13
C ALA A 240 -2.66 -10.08 -8.36
N GLN A 241 -3.14 -9.12 -7.57
CA GLN A 241 -4.50 -8.58 -7.66
C GLN A 241 -4.77 -7.94 -9.02
N GLN A 242 -3.84 -7.13 -9.53
CA GLN A 242 -3.97 -6.51 -10.85
C GLN A 242 -4.02 -7.55 -11.97
N HIS A 243 -3.20 -8.60 -11.89
CA HIS A 243 -3.16 -9.68 -12.89
C HIS A 243 -4.44 -10.51 -12.89
N LEU A 244 -4.96 -10.86 -11.72
CA LEU A 244 -6.22 -11.60 -11.57
C LEU A 244 -7.41 -10.80 -12.12
N VAL A 245 -7.48 -9.51 -11.80
CA VAL A 245 -8.53 -8.61 -12.31
C VAL A 245 -8.46 -8.43 -13.82
N ALA A 246 -7.26 -8.28 -14.39
CA ALA A 246 -7.07 -8.17 -15.83
C ALA A 246 -7.55 -9.45 -16.55
N ARG A 247 -7.17 -10.63 -16.04
CA ARG A 247 -7.64 -11.92 -16.57
C ARG A 247 -9.15 -12.09 -16.50
N ALA A 248 -9.76 -11.77 -15.35
CA ALA A 248 -11.22 -11.87 -15.18
C ALA A 248 -11.98 -10.94 -16.15
N SER A 249 -11.43 -9.77 -16.48
CA SER A 249 -12.04 -8.87 -17.46
C SER A 249 -11.94 -9.35 -18.91
N LEU A 250 -10.96 -10.19 -19.23
CA LEU A 250 -10.81 -10.79 -20.56
C LEU A 250 -11.68 -12.04 -20.75
N ALA A 251 -11.93 -12.81 -19.69
CA ALA A 251 -12.78 -14.01 -19.73
C ALA A 251 -14.29 -13.71 -19.79
N GLY A 252 -14.69 -12.47 -19.51
CA GLY A 252 -16.08 -12.01 -19.59
C GLY A 252 -16.42 -11.26 -20.90
N ARG A 253 -15.53 -11.30 -21.89
CA ARG A 253 -15.75 -10.83 -23.27
C ARG A 253 -15.79 -12.03 -24.19
#